data_AF-A0A0F9HCT5-F1
#
_entry.id   AF-A0A0F9HCT5-F1
#
_cell.length_a   1.000
_cell.length_b   1.000
_cell.length_c   1.000
_cell.angle_alpha   90.00
_cell.angle_beta   90.00
_cell.angle_gamma   90.00
#
_symmetry.space_group_name_H-M   'P 1'
#
loop_
_entity.id
_entity.type
_entity.pdbx_description
1 polymer ?
#
loop_
_entity_poly.entity_id
_entity_poly.type
_entity_poly.pdbx_seq_one_letter_code
_entity_poly.pdbx_strand_id
1 'polypeptide(L)'
;MIKKGMFWHVHHDTLLEYCYDYDERVRFIKKNKPKSEQELRLRLFQPVKGKFPRAVTKAWAACDKARAAYDKARAAYDKARAAYDKAWTAYNKARTACAKARTAYNKAAKNNIVAIEKLHRKECPDCPWDGETIFSGNLDT
;
A
#
# COMPACT_ATOMS: atom_id res chain seq x y z
N MET A 1 19.35 -15.52 23.43
CA MET A 1 19.79 -15.19 22.06
C MET A 1 19.18 -16.23 21.12
N ILE A 2 18.51 -15.85 20.03
CA ILE A 2 17.91 -16.82 19.09
C ILE A 2 19.05 -17.56 18.36
N LYS A 3 19.08 -18.89 18.44
CA LYS A 3 20.07 -19.70 17.73
C LYS A 3 19.65 -19.81 16.25
N LYS A 4 20.48 -19.24 15.37
CA LYS A 4 20.25 -19.18 13.93
C LYS A 4 21.55 -19.39 13.15
N GLY A 5 21.46 -19.75 11.88
CA GLY A 5 22.61 -20.00 11.03
C GLY A 5 22.37 -21.13 10.03
N MET A 6 23.45 -21.68 9.48
CA MET A 6 23.37 -22.84 8.59
C MET A 6 23.23 -24.13 9.38
N PHE A 7 22.23 -24.93 9.01
CA PHE A 7 21.94 -26.22 9.64
C PHE A 7 21.77 -27.31 8.57
N TRP A 8 22.10 -28.53 8.96
CA TRP A 8 21.76 -29.72 8.20
C TRP A 8 20.27 -30.03 8.37
N HIS A 9 19.60 -30.39 7.29
CA HIS A 9 18.24 -30.94 7.33
C HIS A 9 17.22 -30.13 8.13
N VAL A 10 17.23 -28.79 8.01
CA VAL A 10 16.14 -27.95 8.54
C VAL A 10 14.81 -28.48 8.00
N HIS A 11 14.73 -28.68 6.68
CA HIS A 11 13.74 -29.51 6.00
C HIS A 11 14.36 -30.88 5.60
N HIS A 12 13.57 -31.96 5.65
CA HIS A 12 14.08 -33.33 5.44
C HIS A 12 14.61 -33.63 4.04
N ASP A 13 14.14 -32.88 3.06
CA ASP A 13 14.39 -32.95 1.64
C ASP A 13 15.48 -31.95 1.20
N THR A 14 16.04 -31.20 2.15
CA THR A 14 17.07 -30.20 1.90
C THR A 14 18.29 -30.52 2.76
N LEU A 15 19.45 -30.72 2.14
CA LEU A 15 20.68 -31.03 2.88
C LEU A 15 21.13 -29.85 3.75
N LEU A 16 21.11 -28.63 3.21
CA LEU A 16 21.66 -27.43 3.84
C LEU A 16 20.70 -26.25 3.69
N GLU A 17 20.37 -25.59 4.80
CA GLU A 17 19.47 -24.43 4.81
C GLU A 17 19.77 -23.49 5.99
N TYR A 18 19.41 -22.21 5.84
CA TYR A 18 19.44 -21.25 6.94
C TYR A 18 18.27 -21.49 7.89
N CYS A 19 18.56 -21.81 9.15
CA CYS A 19 17.58 -21.81 10.23
C CYS A 19 17.55 -20.43 10.90
N TYR A 20 16.37 -19.79 10.90
CA TYR A 20 16.16 -18.47 11.51
C TYR A 20 15.88 -18.53 13.01
N ASP A 21 15.27 -19.63 13.48
CA ASP A 21 15.00 -19.90 14.89
C ASP A 21 15.02 -21.42 15.13
N TYR A 22 16.09 -21.88 15.78
CA TYR A 22 16.28 -23.30 16.10
C TYR A 22 15.18 -23.85 17.02
N ASP A 23 14.83 -23.11 18.07
CA ASP A 23 13.90 -23.58 19.09
C ASP A 23 12.48 -23.64 18.53
N GLU A 24 12.11 -22.67 17.70
CA GLU A 24 10.86 -22.70 16.94
C GLU A 24 10.81 -23.92 16.02
N ARG A 25 11.90 -24.21 15.28
CA ARG A 25 11.93 -25.38 14.40
C ARG A 25 11.80 -26.69 15.18
N VAL A 26 12.48 -26.81 16.33
CA VAL A 26 12.33 -27.98 17.22
C VAL A 26 10.88 -28.13 17.70
N ARG A 27 10.24 -27.04 18.15
CA ARG A 27 8.82 -27.04 18.53
C ARG A 27 7.93 -27.46 17.37
N PHE A 28 8.20 -26.94 16.17
CA PHE A 28 7.45 -27.26 14.97
C PHE A 28 7.56 -28.74 14.59
N ILE A 29 8.75 -29.34 14.68
CA ILE A 29 8.96 -30.77 14.40
C ILE A 29 8.15 -31.62 15.39
N LYS A 30 8.25 -31.33 16.70
CA LYS A 30 7.53 -32.08 17.74
C LYS A 30 6.01 -31.98 17.62
N LYS A 31 5.51 -30.81 17.22
CA LYS A 31 4.06 -30.54 17.12
C LYS A 31 3.44 -31.05 15.83
N ASN A 32 4.12 -30.90 14.68
CA ASN A 32 3.48 -31.00 13.37
C ASN A 32 3.98 -32.16 12.49
N LYS A 33 5.10 -32.82 12.82
CA LYS A 33 5.65 -33.89 11.98
C LYS A 33 5.19 -35.28 12.44
N PRO A 34 5.07 -36.28 11.54
CA PRO A 34 4.71 -37.64 11.90
C PRO A 34 5.62 -38.19 13.01
N LYS A 35 5.03 -38.87 14.00
CA LYS A 35 5.75 -39.33 15.20
C LYS A 35 6.95 -40.22 14.87
N SER A 36 6.80 -41.08 13.87
CA SER A 36 7.86 -41.96 13.33
C SER A 36 9.06 -41.21 12.74
N GLU A 37 8.91 -39.93 12.36
CA GLU A 37 9.98 -39.12 11.77
C GLU A 37 10.66 -38.18 12.77
N GLN A 38 10.03 -37.90 13.91
CA GLN A 38 10.48 -36.82 14.80
C GLN A 38 11.88 -37.08 15.36
N GLU A 39 12.17 -38.30 15.77
CA GLU A 39 13.48 -38.67 16.31
C GLU A 39 14.58 -38.44 15.27
N LEU A 40 14.40 -38.97 14.07
CA LEU A 40 15.38 -38.82 12.98
C LEU A 40 15.56 -37.35 12.59
N ARG A 41 14.46 -36.60 12.44
CA ARG A 41 14.50 -35.17 12.09
C ARG A 41 15.26 -34.36 13.15
N LEU A 42 14.99 -34.58 14.43
CA LEU A 42 15.68 -33.85 15.51
C LEU A 42 17.14 -34.25 15.63
N ARG A 43 17.47 -35.54 15.42
CA ARG A 43 18.86 -36.03 15.44
C ARG A 43 19.69 -35.42 14.32
N LEU A 44 19.14 -35.35 13.10
CA LEU A 44 19.84 -34.82 11.92
C LEU A 44 19.82 -33.29 11.81
N PHE A 45 18.86 -32.62 12.46
CA PHE A 45 18.78 -31.16 12.50
C PHE A 45 19.87 -30.56 13.41
N GLN A 46 21.07 -30.37 12.84
CA GLN A 46 22.28 -29.97 13.55
C GLN A 46 22.92 -28.72 12.92
N PRO A 47 23.54 -27.85 13.73
CA PRO A 47 24.26 -26.71 13.17
C PRO A 47 25.48 -27.18 12.39
N VAL A 48 25.78 -26.51 11.29
CA VAL A 48 27.04 -26.74 10.57
C VAL A 48 28.20 -26.23 11.41
N LYS A 49 29.17 -27.11 11.70
CA LYS A 49 30.36 -26.78 12.51
C LYS A 49 31.59 -26.44 11.66
N GLY A 50 31.63 -26.93 10.42
CA GLY A 50 32.77 -26.78 9.52
C GLY A 50 32.74 -25.49 8.69
N LYS A 51 33.82 -25.27 7.94
CA LYS A 51 33.88 -24.20 6.92
C LYS A 51 33.25 -24.70 5.62
N PHE A 52 32.42 -23.87 5.00
CA PHE A 52 31.89 -24.17 3.66
C PHE A 52 32.93 -23.95 2.57
N PRO A 53 32.75 -24.59 1.40
CA PRO A 53 33.46 -24.20 0.20
C PRO A 53 33.31 -22.70 -0.06
N ARG A 54 34.40 -22.04 -0.47
CA ARG A 54 34.44 -20.58 -0.70
C ARG A 54 33.33 -20.09 -1.63
N ALA A 55 32.98 -20.88 -2.65
CA ALA A 55 31.91 -20.56 -3.59
C ALA A 55 30.55 -20.45 -2.88
N VAL A 56 30.22 -21.39 -1.98
CA VAL A 56 28.98 -21.39 -1.20
C VAL A 56 28.94 -20.20 -0.25
N THR A 57 30.04 -19.91 0.45
CA THR A 57 30.13 -18.74 1.34
C THR A 57 29.89 -17.43 0.59
N LYS A 58 30.50 -17.27 -0.60
CA LYS A 58 30.30 -16.08 -1.44
C LYS A 58 28.85 -15.96 -1.92
N ALA A 59 28.25 -17.05 -2.40
CA ALA A 59 26.87 -17.05 -2.86
C ALA A 59 25.90 -16.67 -1.73
N TRP A 60 26.11 -17.21 -0.52
CA TRP A 60 25.29 -16.86 0.62
C TRP A 60 25.40 -15.39 1.02
N ALA A 61 26.62 -14.84 1.08
CA ALA A 61 26.82 -13.43 1.38
C ALA A 61 26.15 -12.50 0.36
N ALA A 62 26.13 -12.90 -0.92
CA ALA A 62 25.41 -12.18 -1.96
C ALA A 62 23.89 -12.24 -1.75
N CYS A 63 23.34 -13.41 -1.42
CA CYS A 63 21.92 -13.58 -1.09
C CYS A 63 21.51 -12.76 0.14
N ASP A 64 22.32 -12.74 1.19
CA ASP A 64 22.06 -11.97 2.42
C ASP A 64 22.05 -10.46 2.13
N LYS A 65 23.01 -9.97 1.33
CA LYS A 65 23.04 -8.58 0.87
C LYS A 65 21.81 -8.23 0.03
N ALA A 66 21.40 -9.13 -0.87
CA ALA A 66 20.20 -8.94 -1.69
C ALA A 66 18.93 -8.92 -0.83
N ARG A 67 18.81 -9.78 0.18
CA ARG A 67 17.69 -9.79 1.13
C ARG A 67 17.63 -8.48 1.90
N ALA A 68 18.75 -8.00 2.44
CA ALA A 68 18.81 -6.72 3.16
C ALA A 68 18.41 -5.53 2.27
N ALA A 69 18.78 -5.54 0.98
CA ALA A 69 18.34 -4.54 0.02
C ALA A 69 16.83 -4.61 -0.26
N TYR A 70 16.30 -5.82 -0.43
CA TYR A 70 14.87 -6.07 -0.60
C TYR A 70 14.06 -5.56 0.60
N ASP A 71 14.50 -5.86 1.83
CA ASP A 71 13.79 -5.45 3.05
C ASP A 71 13.73 -3.91 3.18
N LYS A 72 14.82 -3.22 2.81
CA LYS A 72 14.85 -1.75 2.73
C LYS A 72 13.88 -1.21 1.68
N ALA A 73 13.86 -1.80 0.49
CA ALA A 73 12.95 -1.41 -0.58
C ALA A 73 11.48 -1.59 -0.17
N ARG A 74 11.16 -2.70 0.50
CA ARG A 74 9.82 -2.97 1.02
C ARG A 74 9.39 -1.95 2.08
N ALA A 75 10.28 -1.64 3.03
CA ALA A 75 10.00 -0.60 4.03
C ALA A 75 9.77 0.79 3.40
N ALA A 76 10.49 1.12 2.32
CA ALA A 76 10.27 2.36 1.57
C ALA A 76 8.90 2.36 0.86
N TYR A 77 8.53 1.25 0.23
CA TYR A 77 7.22 1.07 -0.40
C TYR A 77 6.08 1.24 0.62
N ASP A 78 6.17 0.61 1.79
CA ASP A 78 5.14 0.70 2.83
C ASP A 78 4.94 2.14 3.31
N LYS A 79 6.04 2.91 3.46
CA LYS A 79 5.98 4.34 3.77
C LYS A 79 5.30 5.16 2.66
N ALA A 80 5.64 4.90 1.40
CA ALA A 80 5.04 5.59 0.26
C ALA A 80 3.53 5.31 0.18
N ARG A 81 3.11 4.08 0.42
CA ARG A 81 1.69 3.69 0.45
C ARG A 81 0.94 4.41 1.57
N ALA A 82 1.51 4.46 2.78
CA ALA A 82 0.90 5.20 3.88
C ALA A 82 0.77 6.71 3.61
N ALA A 83 1.72 7.32 2.88
CA ALA A 83 1.63 8.70 2.45
C ALA A 83 0.52 8.92 1.41
N TYR A 84 0.41 8.00 0.44
CA TYR A 84 -0.67 8.01 -0.55
C TYR A 84 -2.05 7.93 0.11
N ASP A 85 -2.24 7.01 1.06
CA ASP A 85 -3.53 6.84 1.73
C ASP A 85 -3.95 8.13 2.46
N LYS A 86 -3.01 8.82 3.12
CA LYS A 86 -3.26 10.12 3.75
C LYS A 86 -3.66 11.21 2.74
N ALA A 87 -2.93 11.28 1.61
CA ALA A 87 -3.24 12.24 0.55
C ALA A 87 -4.64 11.98 -0.05
N TRP A 88 -4.99 10.71 -0.23
CA TRP A 88 -6.31 10.30 -0.71
C TRP A 88 -7.43 10.70 0.24
N THR A 89 -7.25 10.51 1.55
CA THR A 89 -8.20 10.97 2.56
C THR A 89 -8.37 12.50 2.52
N ALA A 90 -7.27 13.24 2.41
CA ALA A 90 -7.30 14.71 2.33
C ALA A 90 -8.06 15.19 1.08
N TYR A 91 -7.77 14.59 -0.08
CA TYR A 91 -8.47 14.86 -1.34
C TYR A 91 -9.99 14.65 -1.21
N ASN A 92 -10.41 13.52 -0.64
CA ASN A 92 -11.84 13.23 -0.47
C ASN A 92 -12.55 14.23 0.46
N LYS A 93 -11.86 14.68 1.52
CA LYS A 93 -12.37 15.73 2.42
C LYS A 93 -12.53 17.05 1.68
N ALA A 94 -11.54 17.47 0.90
CA ALA A 94 -11.60 18.69 0.09
C ALA A 94 -12.72 18.63 -0.95
N ARG A 95 -12.86 17.49 -1.64
CA ARG A 95 -13.94 17.25 -2.61
C ARG A 95 -15.33 17.42 -1.96
N THR A 96 -15.49 16.87 -0.76
CA THR A 96 -16.75 16.97 0.00
C THR A 96 -17.03 18.42 0.42
N ALA A 97 -16.01 19.15 0.87
CA ALA A 97 -16.14 20.56 1.21
C ALA A 97 -16.53 21.40 -0.01
N CYS A 98 -15.91 21.18 -1.17
CA CYS A 98 -16.26 21.86 -2.42
C CYS A 98 -17.72 21.58 -2.83
N ALA A 99 -18.18 20.33 -2.71
CA ALA A 99 -19.56 19.98 -2.99
C ALA A 99 -20.54 20.75 -2.07
N LYS A 100 -20.26 20.82 -0.78
CA LYS A 100 -21.07 21.59 0.19
C LYS A 100 -21.07 23.09 -0.14
N ALA A 101 -19.91 23.66 -0.46
CA ALA A 101 -19.80 25.06 -0.84
C ALA A 101 -20.60 25.35 -2.12
N ARG A 102 -20.53 24.48 -3.13
CA ARG A 102 -21.34 24.61 -4.35
C ARG A 102 -22.84 24.55 -4.07
N THR A 103 -23.29 23.65 -3.21
CA THR A 103 -24.69 23.58 -2.79
C THR A 103 -25.12 24.88 -2.09
N ALA A 104 -24.28 25.40 -1.19
CA ALA A 104 -24.57 26.65 -0.49
C ALA A 104 -24.63 27.85 -1.46
N TYR A 105 -23.69 27.94 -2.40
CA TYR A 105 -23.68 28.95 -3.46
C TYR A 105 -24.96 28.87 -4.31
N ASN A 106 -25.31 27.69 -4.81
CA ASN A 106 -26.52 27.51 -5.63
C ASN A 106 -27.78 27.93 -4.87
N LYS A 107 -27.87 27.59 -3.57
CA LYS A 107 -28.98 28.00 -2.71
C LYS A 107 -29.01 29.52 -2.53
N ALA A 108 -27.86 30.15 -2.27
CA ALA A 108 -27.76 31.59 -2.12
C ALA A 108 -28.13 32.32 -3.41
N ALA A 109 -27.63 31.87 -4.56
CA ALA A 109 -27.96 32.43 -5.87
C ALA A 109 -29.47 32.34 -6.14
N LYS A 110 -30.07 31.16 -5.92
CA LYS A 110 -31.51 30.96 -6.10
C LYS A 110 -32.34 31.86 -5.19
N ASN A 111 -31.97 31.97 -3.91
CA ASN A 111 -32.69 32.82 -2.95
C ASN A 111 -32.58 34.32 -3.26
N ASN A 112 -31.57 34.73 -4.03
CA ASN A 112 -31.31 36.13 -4.37
C ASN A 112 -31.54 36.42 -5.87
N ILE A 113 -32.27 35.55 -6.58
CA ILE A 113 -32.39 35.64 -8.04
C ILE A 113 -32.97 36.98 -8.50
N VAL A 114 -33.95 37.54 -7.79
CA VAL A 114 -34.55 38.85 -8.12
C VAL A 114 -33.52 39.98 -8.05
N ALA A 115 -32.63 39.96 -7.05
CA ALA A 115 -31.57 40.95 -6.92
C ALA A 115 -30.51 40.78 -8.02
N ILE A 116 -30.16 39.53 -8.35
CA ILE A 116 -29.24 39.20 -9.44
C ILE A 116 -29.81 39.64 -10.80
N GLU A 117 -31.10 39.38 -11.08
CA GLU A 117 -31.77 39.84 -12.30
C GLU A 117 -31.83 41.36 -12.40
N LYS A 118 -32.05 42.05 -11.27
CA LYS A 118 -32.03 43.52 -11.23
C LYS A 118 -30.62 44.05 -11.56
N LEU A 119 -29.58 43.42 -11.04
CA LEU A 119 -28.18 43.75 -11.37
C LEU A 119 -27.90 43.48 -12.86
N HIS A 120 -28.29 42.30 -13.36
CA HIS A 120 -28.12 41.91 -14.75
C HIS A 120 -28.78 42.91 -15.72
N ARG A 121 -30.03 43.33 -15.48
CA ARG A 121 -30.69 44.36 -16.31
C ARG A 121 -29.96 45.70 -16.33
N LYS A 122 -29.25 46.05 -15.25
CA LYS A 122 -28.46 47.28 -15.17
C LYS A 122 -27.13 47.15 -15.93
N GLU A 123 -26.48 46.00 -15.85
CA GLU A 123 -25.15 45.76 -16.43
C GLU A 123 -25.21 45.24 -17.88
N CYS A 124 -26.35 44.68 -18.29
CA CYS A 124 -26.58 44.09 -19.61
C CYS A 124 -27.96 44.51 -20.17
N PRO A 125 -28.15 45.78 -20.56
CA PRO A 125 -29.46 46.35 -20.91
C PRO A 125 -30.11 45.76 -22.17
N ASP A 126 -29.33 45.25 -23.13
CA ASP A 126 -29.82 44.65 -24.38
C ASP A 126 -29.73 43.11 -24.37
N CYS A 127 -29.68 42.49 -23.18
CA CYS A 127 -29.55 41.05 -23.07
C CYS A 127 -30.83 40.34 -23.53
N PRO A 128 -30.77 39.39 -24.49
CA PRO A 128 -31.93 38.62 -24.93
C PRO A 128 -32.42 37.58 -23.92
N TRP A 129 -31.74 37.37 -22.79
CA TRP A 129 -32.11 36.36 -21.79
C TRP A 129 -33.61 36.39 -21.41
N ASP A 130 -34.33 35.30 -21.65
CA ASP A 130 -35.78 35.18 -21.39
C ASP A 130 -36.13 34.49 -20.07
N GLY A 131 -35.13 34.07 -19.29
CA GLY A 131 -35.32 33.24 -18.09
C GLY A 131 -34.90 31.78 -18.25
N GLU A 132 -34.73 31.31 -19.48
CA GLU A 132 -34.29 29.95 -19.81
C GLU A 132 -33.06 29.93 -20.73
N THR A 133 -32.98 30.85 -21.69
CA THR A 133 -31.92 30.92 -22.70
C THR A 133 -31.62 32.36 -23.14
N ILE A 134 -30.41 32.61 -23.64
CA ILE A 134 -30.03 33.87 -24.32
C ILE A 134 -30.35 33.84 -25.82
N PHE A 135 -30.86 32.72 -26.34
CA PHE A 135 -31.09 32.49 -27.77
C PHE A 135 -32.57 32.63 -28.17
N SER A 136 -33.33 33.41 -27.41
CA SER A 136 -34.78 33.61 -27.54
C SER A 136 -35.17 34.62 -28.64
N GLY A 137 -34.20 35.23 -29.33
CA GLY A 137 -34.40 35.97 -30.57
C GLY A 137 -34.02 35.12 -31.78
N ASN A 138 -34.83 35.17 -32.85
CA ASN A 138 -34.63 34.44 -34.12
C ASN A 138 -33.14 34.33 -34.50
N LEU A 139 -32.57 33.13 -34.33
CA LEU A 139 -31.28 32.76 -34.92
C LEU A 139 -31.40 32.51 -36.44
N ASP A 140 -32.58 32.75 -37.02
CA ASP A 140 -32.84 32.71 -38.45
C ASP A 140 -32.66 34.11 -39.08
N THR A 141 -31.41 34.55 -39.24
CA THR A 141 -30.92 35.38 -40.36
C THR A 141 -29.41 35.25 -40.49
#